data_AF-A0A5C8P0G5-F1
#
_entry.id   AF-A0A5C8P0G5-F1
#
_cell.length_a   1.000
_cell.length_b   1.000
_cell.length_c   1.000
_cell.angle_alpha   90.00
_cell.angle_beta   90.00
_cell.angle_gamma   90.00
#
_symmetry.space_group_name_H-M   'P 1'
#
loop_
_entity.id
_entity.type
_entity.pdbx_description
1 polymer ?
#
loop_
_entity_poly.entity_id
_entity_poly.type
_entity_poly.pdbx_seq_one_letter_code
_entity_poly.pdbx_strand_id
1 'polypeptide(L)'
;MDLRGVVIMKNINLQKHYFLNYSQFYFNNQKVKNLSNNYHEILQNRLKIFEEMIMGAFQNLFDFLSNYFNNHLNIKKELNKLKLLEDIIYEYSEYRHNGIDLINQMVDQLNEKEIDQPTFDLLNDIISYQEDITRKILCKELTLERIEVVFEHIKEVPYYLKSDLEIDNLPRKKPIKNSISSKSLDGQLEVVMSYNSNEKQYSVGA
;
A
#
# COMPACT_ATOMS: atom_id res chain seq x y z
N MET A 1 -16.87 -41.14 -0.90
CA MET A 1 -15.55 -40.47 -0.81
C MET A 1 -15.74 -39.15 -0.08
N ASP A 2 -14.80 -38.85 0.80
CA ASP A 2 -14.95 -38.04 2.00
C ASP A 2 -14.85 -36.53 1.69
N LEU A 3 -15.98 -35.85 1.54
CA LEU A 3 -16.07 -34.39 1.31
C LEU A 3 -15.36 -33.58 2.39
N ARG A 4 -15.30 -34.10 3.63
CA ARG A 4 -14.61 -33.46 4.75
C ARG A 4 -13.10 -33.40 4.52
N GLY A 5 -12.50 -34.44 3.93
CA GLY A 5 -11.06 -34.47 3.64
C GLY A 5 -10.64 -33.47 2.56
N VAL A 6 -11.50 -33.23 1.56
CA VAL A 6 -11.24 -32.27 0.47
C VAL A 6 -11.36 -30.82 0.97
N VAL A 7 -12.34 -30.53 1.82
CA VAL A 7 -12.52 -29.19 2.42
C VAL A 7 -11.35 -28.86 3.36
N ILE A 8 -10.93 -29.81 4.20
CA ILE A 8 -9.77 -29.64 5.10
C ILE A 8 -8.47 -29.41 4.29
N MET A 9 -8.23 -30.14 3.20
CA MET A 9 -7.06 -29.93 2.34
C MET A 9 -7.05 -28.58 1.63
N LYS A 10 -8.20 -28.11 1.13
CA LYS A 10 -8.28 -26.80 0.46
C LYS A 10 -8.03 -25.64 1.43
N ASN A 11 -8.55 -25.74 2.66
CA ASN A 11 -8.39 -24.70 3.68
C ASN A 11 -6.95 -24.60 4.19
N ILE A 12 -6.25 -25.74 4.33
CA ILE A 12 -4.81 -25.80 4.63
C ILE A 12 -3.97 -25.20 3.49
N ASN A 13 -4.38 -25.39 2.24
CA ASN A 13 -3.68 -24.81 1.08
C ASN A 13 -3.81 -23.29 1.02
N LEU A 14 -4.97 -22.72 1.36
CA LEU A 14 -5.16 -21.26 1.44
C LEU A 14 -4.30 -20.63 2.54
N GLN A 15 -4.27 -21.22 3.75
CA GLN A 15 -3.39 -20.74 4.82
C GLN A 15 -1.90 -20.86 4.47
N LYS A 16 -1.50 -21.94 3.77
CA LYS A 16 -0.14 -22.09 3.25
C LYS A 16 0.19 -21.06 2.16
N HIS A 17 -0.73 -20.74 1.27
CA HIS A 17 -0.55 -19.69 0.27
C HIS A 17 -0.36 -18.32 0.93
N TYR A 18 -1.09 -18.03 2.00
CA TYR A 18 -0.87 -16.81 2.79
C TYR A 18 0.50 -16.77 3.44
N PHE A 19 0.88 -17.87 4.11
CA PHE A 19 2.21 -17.96 4.70
C PHE A 19 3.32 -17.85 3.64
N LEU A 20 3.14 -18.42 2.45
CA LEU A 20 4.12 -18.38 1.37
C LEU A 20 4.21 -16.99 0.72
N ASN A 21 3.07 -16.37 0.38
CA ASN A 21 3.04 -15.00 -0.13
C ASN A 21 3.65 -14.05 0.91
N TYR A 22 3.25 -14.17 2.18
CA TYR A 22 3.80 -13.40 3.30
C TYR A 22 5.30 -13.66 3.52
N SER A 23 5.74 -14.90 3.45
CA SER A 23 7.16 -15.24 3.58
C SER A 23 7.96 -14.66 2.42
N GLN A 24 7.40 -14.66 1.21
CA GLN A 24 8.01 -14.04 0.04
C GLN A 24 8.03 -12.51 0.17
N PHE A 25 6.98 -11.89 0.73
CA PHE A 25 6.95 -10.47 1.08
C PHE A 25 7.99 -10.11 2.14
N TYR A 26 8.09 -10.90 3.22
CA TYR A 26 9.10 -10.72 4.27
C TYR A 26 10.53 -10.88 3.73
N PHE A 27 10.75 -11.86 2.84
CA PHE A 27 12.04 -12.10 2.20
C PHE A 27 12.43 -10.96 1.24
N ASN A 28 11.46 -10.40 0.50
CA ASN A 28 11.66 -9.22 -0.34
C ASN A 28 11.98 -7.98 0.51
N ASN A 29 11.27 -7.77 1.61
CA ASN A 29 11.54 -6.71 2.59
C ASN A 29 12.96 -6.81 3.19
N GLN A 30 13.39 -8.03 3.55
CA GLN A 30 14.76 -8.30 4.04
C GLN A 30 15.82 -8.02 2.97
N LYS A 31 15.57 -8.36 1.70
CA LYS A 31 16.48 -8.05 0.60
C LYS A 31 16.65 -6.55 0.39
N VAL A 32 15.54 -5.77 0.40
CA VAL A 32 15.57 -4.32 0.19
C VAL A 32 16.31 -3.60 1.33
N LYS A 33 16.05 -3.97 2.60
CA LYS A 33 16.79 -3.44 3.76
C LYS A 33 18.31 -3.64 3.66
N ASN A 34 18.75 -4.67 2.96
CA ASN A 34 20.18 -4.99 2.78
C ASN A 34 20.81 -4.36 1.52
N LEU A 35 20.02 -3.73 0.64
CA LEU A 35 20.47 -3.24 -0.67
C LEU A 35 20.45 -1.71 -0.81
N SER A 36 19.67 -1.01 0.03
CA SER A 36 19.42 0.42 -0.12
C SER A 36 19.81 1.19 1.14
N ASN A 37 20.76 2.12 1.02
CA ASN A 37 21.02 3.15 2.05
C ASN A 37 20.02 4.33 1.93
N ASN A 38 18.99 4.21 1.11
CA ASN A 38 18.06 5.29 0.79
C ASN A 38 16.74 5.11 1.56
N TYR A 39 16.54 5.92 2.61
CA TYR A 39 15.33 5.90 3.43
C TYR A 39 14.05 6.02 2.62
N HIS A 40 14.05 6.83 1.55
CA HIS A 40 12.90 7.01 0.68
C HIS A 40 12.50 5.69 0.02
N GLU A 41 13.46 5.01 -0.60
CA GLU A 41 13.23 3.77 -1.34
C GLU A 41 12.72 2.66 -0.41
N ILE A 42 13.26 2.58 0.82
CA ILE A 42 12.80 1.63 1.82
C ILE A 42 11.34 1.90 2.18
N LEU A 43 10.99 3.13 2.58
CA LEU A 43 9.63 3.48 2.99
C LEU A 43 8.61 3.27 1.85
N GLN A 44 8.97 3.64 0.62
CA GLN A 44 8.12 3.43 -0.55
C GLN A 44 7.88 1.96 -0.85
N ASN A 45 8.93 1.14 -0.80
CA ASN A 45 8.78 -0.30 -1.02
C ASN A 45 7.89 -0.92 0.05
N ARG A 46 7.98 -0.46 1.30
CA ARG A 46 7.09 -0.94 2.36
C ARG A 46 5.63 -0.54 2.13
N LEU A 47 5.35 0.69 1.73
CA LEU A 47 3.99 1.12 1.37
C LEU A 47 3.41 0.30 0.21
N LYS A 48 4.22 -0.02 -0.81
CA LYS A 48 3.80 -0.91 -1.91
C LYS A 48 3.52 -2.33 -1.44
N ILE A 49 4.35 -2.88 -0.57
CA ILE A 49 4.11 -4.20 0.01
C ILE A 49 2.84 -4.20 0.87
N PHE A 50 2.56 -3.11 1.56
CA PHE A 50 1.32 -2.94 2.32
C PHE A 50 0.09 -2.93 1.41
N GLU A 51 0.16 -2.24 0.27
CA GLU A 51 -0.86 -2.29 -0.79
C GLU A 51 -1.10 -3.72 -1.29
N GLU A 52 -0.02 -4.44 -1.64
CA GLU A 52 -0.10 -5.83 -2.11
C GLU A 52 -0.75 -6.76 -1.09
N MET A 53 -0.47 -6.55 0.21
CA MET A 53 -1.10 -7.30 1.30
C MET A 53 -2.61 -7.06 1.36
N ILE A 54 -3.07 -5.81 1.20
CA ILE A 54 -4.50 -5.48 1.20
C ILE A 54 -5.19 -6.06 -0.04
N MET A 55 -4.57 -5.93 -1.21
CA MET A 55 -5.11 -6.50 -2.44
C MET A 55 -5.24 -8.03 -2.37
N GLY A 56 -4.25 -8.70 -1.77
CA GLY A 56 -4.32 -10.13 -1.49
C GLY A 56 -5.45 -10.49 -0.53
N ALA A 57 -5.77 -9.64 0.45
CA ALA A 57 -6.89 -9.83 1.36
C ALA A 57 -8.25 -9.76 0.63
N PHE A 58 -8.45 -8.76 -0.24
CA PHE A 58 -9.65 -8.68 -1.07
C PHE A 58 -9.83 -9.93 -1.93
N GLN A 59 -8.77 -10.39 -2.60
CA GLN A 59 -8.82 -11.60 -3.42
C GLN A 59 -9.27 -12.83 -2.61
N ASN A 60 -8.77 -12.97 -1.38
CA ASN A 60 -9.16 -14.08 -0.51
C ASN A 60 -10.61 -13.97 -0.02
N LEU A 61 -11.11 -12.76 0.27
CA LEU A 61 -12.53 -12.56 0.58
C LEU A 61 -13.40 -13.04 -0.60
N PHE A 62 -13.03 -12.69 -1.84
CA PHE A 62 -13.73 -13.15 -3.04
C PHE A 62 -13.66 -14.66 -3.23
N ASP A 63 -12.48 -15.26 -3.07
CA ASP A 63 -12.29 -16.70 -3.20
C ASP A 63 -13.10 -17.46 -2.14
N PHE A 64 -13.11 -16.99 -0.89
CA PHE A 64 -13.89 -17.59 0.18
C PHE A 64 -15.39 -17.50 -0.11
N LEU A 65 -15.90 -16.31 -0.42
CA LEU A 65 -17.32 -16.11 -0.67
C LEU A 65 -17.78 -16.91 -1.89
N SER A 66 -17.01 -16.90 -2.98
CA SER A 66 -17.29 -17.69 -4.18
C SER A 66 -17.37 -19.18 -3.87
N ASN A 67 -16.42 -19.70 -3.09
CA ASN A 67 -16.45 -21.09 -2.64
C ASN A 67 -17.64 -21.38 -1.72
N TYR A 68 -18.01 -20.46 -0.84
CA TYR A 68 -19.16 -20.61 0.04
C TYR A 68 -20.44 -20.73 -0.77
N PHE A 69 -20.70 -19.81 -1.70
CA PHE A 69 -21.91 -19.85 -2.54
C PHE A 69 -21.95 -21.10 -3.42
N ASN A 70 -20.85 -21.45 -4.08
CA ASN A 70 -20.80 -22.64 -4.94
C ASN A 70 -21.15 -23.94 -4.21
N ASN A 71 -20.87 -24.04 -2.90
CA ASN A 71 -21.10 -25.26 -2.12
C ASN A 71 -22.37 -25.22 -1.24
N HIS A 72 -22.92 -24.03 -0.98
CA HIS A 72 -24.01 -23.83 -0.02
C HIS A 72 -25.22 -23.06 -0.59
N LEU A 73 -25.34 -22.92 -1.91
CA LEU A 73 -26.44 -22.21 -2.58
C LEU A 73 -27.81 -22.84 -2.30
N ASN A 74 -28.43 -22.41 -1.20
CA ASN A 74 -29.88 -22.42 -1.04
C ASN A 74 -30.35 -20.96 -0.97
N ILE A 75 -30.58 -20.38 -2.16
CA ILE A 75 -30.76 -18.94 -2.44
C ILE A 75 -31.79 -18.27 -1.52
N LYS A 76 -32.83 -19.00 -1.09
CA LYS A 76 -33.89 -18.45 -0.22
C LYS A 76 -33.44 -18.15 1.22
N LYS A 77 -32.40 -18.81 1.75
CA LYS A 77 -31.93 -18.60 3.13
C LYS A 77 -30.74 -17.63 3.23
N GLU A 78 -30.10 -17.33 2.12
CA GLU A 78 -28.78 -16.67 2.11
C GLU A 78 -28.80 -15.28 1.43
N LEU A 79 -29.98 -14.67 1.30
CA LEU A 79 -30.19 -13.34 0.70
C LEU A 79 -29.32 -12.24 1.35
N ASN A 80 -29.19 -12.25 2.67
CA ASN A 80 -28.32 -11.30 3.39
C ASN A 80 -26.84 -11.50 3.05
N LYS A 81 -26.40 -12.74 2.81
CA LYS A 81 -25.01 -13.03 2.43
C LYS A 81 -24.73 -12.66 0.98
N LEU A 82 -25.71 -12.84 0.09
CA LEU A 82 -25.64 -12.36 -1.29
C LEU A 82 -25.46 -10.84 -1.35
N LYS A 83 -26.21 -10.10 -0.50
CA LYS A 83 -26.04 -8.66 -0.38
C LYS A 83 -24.64 -8.28 0.14
N LEU A 84 -24.14 -8.97 1.16
CA LEU A 84 -22.76 -8.77 1.65
C LEU A 84 -21.72 -8.99 0.53
N LEU A 85 -21.91 -9.98 -0.34
CA LEU A 85 -21.02 -10.18 -1.49
C LEU A 85 -21.11 -9.01 -2.48
N GLU A 86 -22.31 -8.53 -2.81
CA GLU A 86 -22.49 -7.36 -3.69
C GLU A 86 -21.83 -6.11 -3.09
N ASP A 87 -22.01 -5.87 -1.78
CA ASP A 87 -21.40 -4.76 -1.07
C ASP A 87 -19.86 -4.85 -1.14
N ILE A 88 -19.28 -6.04 -0.91
CA ILE A 88 -17.83 -6.27 -1.02
C ILE A 88 -17.31 -6.06 -2.45
N ILE A 89 -18.05 -6.49 -3.48
CA ILE A 89 -17.68 -6.28 -4.88
C ILE A 89 -17.66 -4.78 -5.21
N TYR A 90 -18.73 -4.07 -4.84
CA TYR A 90 -18.85 -2.63 -5.08
C TYR A 90 -17.73 -1.86 -4.39
N GLU A 91 -17.50 -2.13 -3.11
CA GLU A 91 -16.51 -1.43 -2.30
C GLU A 91 -15.07 -1.81 -2.67
N TYR A 92 -14.80 -3.02 -3.15
CA TYR A 92 -13.50 -3.34 -3.76
C TYR A 92 -13.24 -2.50 -5.01
N SER A 93 -14.28 -2.25 -5.81
CA SER A 93 -14.16 -1.39 -6.99
C SER A 93 -13.83 0.05 -6.58
N GLU A 94 -14.52 0.57 -5.55
CA GLU A 94 -14.22 1.88 -4.94
C GLU A 94 -12.81 1.91 -4.31
N TYR A 95 -12.40 0.86 -3.60
CA TYR A 95 -11.07 0.76 -3.00
C TYR A 95 -9.96 0.82 -4.05
N ARG A 96 -10.14 0.16 -5.20
CA ARG A 96 -9.19 0.26 -6.31
C ARG A 96 -8.99 1.68 -6.80
N HIS A 97 -10.01 2.51 -6.69
CA HIS A 97 -9.96 3.89 -7.16
C HIS A 97 -9.48 4.82 -6.05
N ASN A 98 -9.95 4.66 -4.82
CA ASN A 98 -9.68 5.62 -3.74
C ASN A 98 -8.58 5.17 -2.77
N GLY A 99 -8.54 3.88 -2.41
CA GLY A 99 -7.58 3.33 -1.45
C GLY A 99 -6.19 3.13 -2.03
N ILE A 100 -6.08 2.58 -3.24
CA ILE A 100 -4.81 2.44 -3.97
C ILE A 100 -4.22 3.82 -4.28
N ASP A 101 -5.06 4.75 -4.76
CA ASP A 101 -4.63 6.12 -5.03
C ASP A 101 -4.09 6.80 -3.77
N LEU A 102 -4.65 6.52 -2.60
CA LEU A 102 -4.16 7.04 -1.33
C LEU A 102 -2.75 6.55 -1.01
N ILE A 103 -2.48 5.25 -1.20
CA ILE A 103 -1.15 4.68 -0.97
C ILE A 103 -0.14 5.23 -1.99
N ASN A 104 -0.54 5.33 -3.27
CA ASN A 104 0.29 5.94 -4.31
C ASN A 104 0.61 7.41 -4.01
N GLN A 105 -0.36 8.19 -3.54
CA GLN A 105 -0.13 9.55 -3.10
C GLN A 105 0.90 9.61 -1.96
N MET A 106 0.81 8.72 -0.96
CA MET A 106 1.82 8.66 0.11
C MET A 106 3.21 8.33 -0.43
N VAL A 107 3.31 7.38 -1.37
CA VAL A 107 4.57 7.01 -2.05
C VAL A 107 5.16 8.20 -2.81
N ASP A 108 4.34 8.94 -3.55
CA ASP A 108 4.75 10.12 -4.30
C ASP A 108 5.18 11.26 -3.37
N GLN A 109 4.41 11.52 -2.30
CA GLN A 109 4.73 12.53 -1.32
C GLN A 109 6.09 12.28 -0.67
N LEU A 110 6.41 11.03 -0.30
CA LEU A 110 7.72 10.69 0.26
C LEU A 110 8.87 11.19 -0.62
N ASN A 111 8.76 11.12 -1.95
CA ASN A 111 9.81 11.61 -2.87
C ASN A 111 10.13 13.09 -2.67
N GLU A 112 9.14 13.88 -2.27
CA GLU A 112 9.26 15.33 -2.11
C GLU A 112 9.74 15.74 -0.71
N LYS A 113 9.74 14.81 0.25
CA LYS A 113 10.06 15.10 1.66
C LYS A 113 11.52 14.87 2.00
N GLU A 114 12.07 15.71 2.86
CA GLU A 114 13.36 15.48 3.51
C GLU A 114 13.14 14.44 4.62
N ILE A 115 13.89 13.34 4.56
CA ILE A 115 13.78 12.23 5.50
C ILE A 115 15.17 12.00 6.08
N ASP A 116 15.36 12.37 7.34
CA ASP A 116 16.54 12.04 8.12
C ASP A 116 16.35 10.72 8.88
N GLN A 117 17.38 10.25 9.58
CA GLN A 117 17.31 8.98 10.32
C GLN A 117 16.18 8.96 11.37
N PRO A 118 16.01 9.98 12.24
CA PRO A 118 14.90 9.99 13.19
C PRO A 118 13.51 9.94 12.54
N THR A 119 13.31 10.71 11.45
CA THR A 119 12.04 10.68 10.70
C THR A 119 11.83 9.32 10.06
N PHE A 120 12.88 8.73 9.47
CA PHE A 120 12.81 7.40 8.91
C PHE A 120 12.42 6.36 9.97
N ASP A 121 13.05 6.37 11.14
CA ASP A 121 12.76 5.42 12.21
C ASP A 121 11.29 5.51 12.66
N LEU A 122 10.78 6.73 12.84
CA LEU A 122 9.38 6.97 13.19
C LEU A 122 8.42 6.41 12.13
N LEU A 123 8.60 6.79 10.86
CA LEU A 123 7.73 6.33 9.77
C LEU A 123 7.81 4.80 9.61
N ASN A 124 9.02 4.25 9.73
CA ASN A 124 9.25 2.82 9.65
C ASN A 124 8.56 2.07 10.80
N ASP A 125 8.52 2.63 12.01
CA ASP A 125 7.82 2.03 13.14
C ASP A 125 6.30 2.07 12.96
N ILE A 126 5.75 3.19 12.49
CA ILE A 126 4.33 3.32 12.17
C ILE A 126 3.91 2.28 11.12
N ILE A 127 4.66 2.17 10.01
CA ILE A 127 4.36 1.18 8.96
C ILE A 127 4.47 -0.24 9.53
N SER A 128 5.47 -0.53 10.37
CA SER A 128 5.62 -1.86 11.00
C SER A 128 4.46 -2.22 11.91
N TYR A 129 3.97 -1.24 12.66
CA TYR A 129 2.84 -1.43 13.55
C TYR A 129 1.55 -1.73 12.75
N GLN A 130 1.29 -0.96 11.70
CA GLN A 130 0.13 -1.18 10.82
C GLN A 130 0.21 -2.53 10.06
N GLU A 131 1.41 -2.91 9.60
CA GLU A 131 1.68 -4.23 9.03
C GLU A 131 1.38 -5.36 10.05
N ASP A 132 1.81 -5.22 11.30
CA ASP A 132 1.60 -6.23 12.34
C ASP A 132 0.11 -6.40 12.70
N ILE A 133 -0.62 -5.31 12.90
CA ILE A 133 -2.06 -5.36 13.17
C ILE A 133 -2.79 -6.01 12.00
N THR A 134 -2.54 -5.52 10.79
CA THR A 134 -3.20 -6.04 9.59
C THR A 134 -2.94 -7.54 9.45
N ARG A 135 -1.70 -7.97 9.64
CA ARG A 135 -1.34 -9.40 9.66
C ARG A 135 -2.13 -10.18 10.71
N LYS A 136 -2.23 -9.69 11.95
CA LYS A 136 -2.99 -10.38 13.02
C LYS A 136 -4.46 -10.56 12.68
N ILE A 137 -5.04 -9.66 11.89
CA ILE A 137 -6.42 -9.73 11.41
C ILE A 137 -6.53 -10.73 10.25
N LEU A 138 -5.63 -10.64 9.27
CA LEU A 138 -5.66 -11.42 8.04
C LEU A 138 -5.20 -12.89 8.20
N CYS A 139 -4.27 -13.19 9.11
CA CYS A 139 -3.72 -14.55 9.27
C CYS A 139 -4.66 -15.54 9.96
N LYS A 140 -5.73 -15.06 10.61
CA LYS A 140 -6.73 -15.93 11.23
C LYS A 140 -7.65 -16.51 10.14
N GLU A 141 -8.13 -17.73 10.33
CA GLU A 141 -9.01 -18.42 9.37
C GLU A 141 -10.28 -17.62 9.05
N LEU A 142 -10.57 -17.43 7.76
CA LEU A 142 -11.75 -16.71 7.33
C LEU A 142 -13.02 -17.55 7.61
N THR A 143 -13.99 -16.93 8.27
CA THR A 143 -15.33 -17.48 8.50
C THR A 143 -16.35 -16.43 8.11
N LEU A 144 -17.62 -16.83 7.96
CA LEU A 144 -18.70 -15.88 7.64
C LEU A 144 -18.79 -14.73 8.64
N GLU A 145 -18.65 -15.05 9.93
CA GLU A 145 -18.69 -14.06 11.01
C GLU A 145 -17.50 -13.09 10.98
N ARG A 146 -16.42 -13.47 10.30
CA ARG A 146 -15.19 -12.67 10.22
C ARG A 146 -15.06 -11.87 8.94
N ILE A 147 -15.85 -12.16 7.91
CA ILE A 147 -15.77 -11.45 6.63
C ILE A 147 -15.98 -9.96 6.82
N GLU A 148 -17.02 -9.56 7.56
CA GLU A 148 -17.30 -8.15 7.85
C GLU A 148 -16.11 -7.49 8.56
N VAL A 149 -15.56 -8.12 9.60
CA VAL A 149 -14.41 -7.58 10.35
C VAL A 149 -13.18 -7.42 9.46
N VAL A 150 -12.87 -8.43 8.63
CA VAL A 150 -11.73 -8.36 7.72
C VAL A 150 -11.95 -7.31 6.65
N PHE A 151 -13.16 -7.23 6.11
CA PHE A 151 -13.56 -6.30 5.07
C PHE A 151 -13.52 -4.84 5.54
N GLU A 152 -14.10 -4.53 6.70
CA GLU A 152 -14.03 -3.18 7.29
C GLU A 152 -12.57 -2.78 7.55
N HIS A 153 -11.75 -3.69 8.10
CA HIS A 153 -10.34 -3.40 8.34
C HIS A 153 -9.59 -3.03 7.05
N ILE A 154 -9.71 -3.83 5.98
CA ILE A 154 -8.98 -3.57 4.74
C ILE A 154 -9.47 -2.32 4.02
N LYS A 155 -10.74 -1.95 4.20
CA LYS A 155 -11.33 -0.72 3.65
C LYS A 155 -10.75 0.53 4.34
N GLU A 156 -10.60 0.48 5.66
CA GLU A 156 -10.21 1.65 6.45
C GLU A 156 -8.69 1.82 6.62
N VAL A 157 -7.92 0.73 6.56
CA VAL A 157 -6.51 0.76 6.93
C VAL A 157 -5.63 1.74 6.12
N PRO A 158 -5.85 2.02 4.82
CA PRO A 158 -5.09 3.07 4.13
C PRO A 158 -5.30 4.47 4.72
N TYR A 159 -6.52 4.75 5.21
CA TYR A 159 -6.85 6.04 5.82
C TYR A 159 -6.19 6.18 7.19
N TYR A 160 -6.20 5.12 7.99
CA TYR A 160 -5.45 5.08 9.25
C TYR A 160 -3.96 5.27 9.02
N LEU A 161 -3.39 4.57 8.03
CA LEU A 161 -1.98 4.70 7.68
C LEU A 161 -1.64 6.13 7.22
N LYS A 162 -2.47 6.77 6.39
CA LYS A 162 -2.28 8.16 6.00
C LYS A 162 -2.33 9.12 7.18
N SER A 163 -3.29 8.92 8.08
CA SER A 163 -3.45 9.75 9.27
C SER A 163 -2.27 9.61 10.21
N ASP A 164 -1.75 8.40 10.40
CA ASP A 164 -0.64 8.16 11.33
C ASP A 164 0.70 8.67 10.78
N LEU A 165 0.92 8.54 9.46
CA LEU A 165 2.19 8.91 8.85
C LEU A 165 2.38 10.42 8.72
N GLU A 166 1.30 11.18 8.55
CA GLU A 166 1.32 12.64 8.41
C GLU A 166 2.40 13.17 7.43
N ILE A 167 2.64 12.47 6.32
CA ILE A 167 3.74 12.79 5.37
C ILE A 167 3.63 14.25 4.88
N ASP A 168 2.41 14.76 4.74
CA ASP A 168 2.10 16.14 4.39
C ASP A 168 2.80 17.17 5.29
N ASN A 169 2.96 16.86 6.58
CA ASN A 169 3.56 17.74 7.59
C ASN A 169 5.09 17.71 7.58
N LEU A 170 5.71 16.74 6.89
CA LEU A 170 7.17 16.63 6.84
C LEU A 170 7.81 17.75 6.02
N PRO A 171 9.08 18.13 6.33
CA PRO A 171 9.80 19.14 5.58
C PRO A 171 9.97 18.73 4.12
N ARG A 172 9.86 19.69 3.19
CA ARG A 172 10.16 19.44 1.77
C ARG A 172 11.66 19.45 1.51
N LYS A 173 12.13 18.63 0.56
CA LYS A 173 13.51 18.68 0.08
C LYS A 173 13.83 20.09 -0.39
N LYS A 174 14.96 20.64 0.08
CA LYS A 174 15.45 21.93 -0.41
C LYS A 174 15.77 21.80 -1.90
N PRO A 175 15.36 22.77 -2.74
CA PRO A 175 15.76 22.78 -4.14
C PRO A 175 17.29 22.86 -4.20
N ILE A 176 17.91 21.93 -4.93
CA ILE A 176 19.35 21.98 -5.20
C ILE A 176 19.58 23.23 -6.05
N LYS A 177 20.12 24.29 -5.45
CA LYS A 177 20.65 25.42 -6.20
C LYS A 177 21.90 24.93 -6.92
N ASN A 178 21.75 24.54 -8.19
CA ASN A 178 22.88 24.31 -9.07
C ASN A 178 23.55 25.67 -9.35
N SER A 179 24.47 26.09 -8.49
CA SER A 179 25.45 27.11 -8.87
C SER A 179 26.45 26.43 -9.80
N ILE A 180 26.22 26.52 -11.10
CA ILE A 180 27.27 26.23 -12.08
C ILE A 180 28.31 27.33 -11.88
N SER A 181 29.42 27.03 -11.19
CA SER A 181 30.58 27.90 -11.25
C SER A 181 31.31 27.60 -12.55
N SER A 182 30.99 28.31 -13.62
CA SER A 182 31.89 28.46 -14.75
C SER A 182 33.14 29.17 -14.23
N LYS A 183 34.21 28.41 -13.97
CA LYS A 183 35.55 29.01 -13.96
C LYS A 183 35.87 29.30 -15.42
N SER A 184 35.66 30.55 -15.85
CA SER A 184 36.29 31.04 -17.07
C SER A 184 37.81 30.97 -16.89
N LEU A 185 38.45 30.17 -17.74
CA LEU A 185 39.84 30.44 -18.10
C LEU A 185 39.78 31.70 -18.97
N ASP A 186 40.48 32.73 -18.50
CA ASP A 186 40.59 34.09 -19.03
C ASP A 186 39.56 35.07 -18.46
N GLY A 187 40.10 35.97 -17.63
CA GLY A 187 39.35 36.95 -16.88
C GLY A 187 38.59 37.91 -17.79
N GLN A 188 37.27 37.81 -17.77
CA GLN A 188 36.32 38.89 -18.01
C GLN A 188 34.98 38.54 -17.36
N LEU A 189 34.34 39.55 -16.78
CA LEU A 189 33.19 39.50 -15.88
C LEU A 189 32.01 38.65 -16.41
N GLU A 190 31.48 37.75 -15.57
CA GLU A 190 30.22 37.05 -15.85
C GLU A 190 29.03 37.75 -15.18
N VAL A 191 28.01 38.03 -16.00
CA VAL A 191 26.66 38.40 -15.60
C VAL A 191 25.99 37.18 -14.98
N VAL A 192 25.50 37.31 -13.74
CA VAL A 192 24.75 36.27 -13.05
C VAL A 192 23.36 36.16 -13.69
N MET A 193 23.13 35.15 -14.54
CA MET A 193 21.78 34.77 -14.97
C MET A 193 21.28 33.60 -14.13
N SER A 194 20.39 33.89 -13.18
CA SER A 194 19.62 32.88 -12.46
C SER A 194 18.46 32.40 -13.33
N TYR A 195 18.51 31.16 -13.81
CA TYR A 195 17.36 30.53 -14.45
C TYR A 195 16.50 29.79 -13.43
N ASN A 196 15.22 30.12 -13.42
CA ASN A 196 14.20 29.46 -12.61
C ASN A 196 13.54 28.40 -13.49
N SER A 197 14.01 27.15 -13.47
CA SER A 197 13.42 26.05 -14.23
C SER A 197 12.18 25.51 -13.50
N ASN A 198 11.11 26.31 -13.45
CA ASN A 198 9.77 25.86 -13.05
C ASN A 198 8.63 26.82 -13.51
N GLU A 199 8.77 27.48 -14.66
CA GLU A 199 7.62 28.11 -15.31
C GLU A 199 7.06 27.20 -16.41
N LYS A 200 6.04 26.41 -16.10
CA LYS A 200 5.06 25.99 -17.11
C LYS A 200 4.24 27.22 -17.49
N GLN A 201 4.68 27.94 -18.52
CA GLN A 201 3.87 28.98 -19.14
C GLN A 201 2.77 28.30 -19.98
N TYR A 202 1.54 28.30 -19.46
CA TYR A 202 0.35 28.25 -20.31
C TYR A 202 -0.08 29.70 -20.57
N SER A 203 0.06 30.13 -21.82
CA SER A 203 -0.73 31.24 -22.37
C SER A 203 -1.18 30.86 -23.77
N VAL A 204 -2.45 30.49 -23.89
CA VAL A 204 -3.17 30.47 -25.18
C VAL A 204 -3.61 31.91 -25.42
N GLY A 205 -3.17 32.49 -26.53
CA GLY A 205 -3.51 33.85 -26.94
C GLY A 205 -4.95 33.98 -27.44
N ALA A 206 -5.46 35.20 -27.26
CA ALA A 206 -6.48 35.95 -28.01
C ALA A 206 -7.65 35.19 -28.66
#